data_AF-A0A1X9LND5-F1
#
_entry.id   AF-A0A1X9LND5-F1
#
_cell.length_a   1.000
_cell.length_b   1.000
_cell.length_c   1.000
_cell.angle_alpha   90.00
_cell.angle_beta   90.00
_cell.angle_gamma   90.00
#
_symmetry.space_group_name_H-M   'P 1'
#
loop_
_entity.id
_entity.type
_entity.pdbx_description
1 polymer ?
#
loop_
_entity_poly.entity_id
_entity_poly.type
_entity_poly.pdbx_seq_one_letter_code
_entity_poly.pdbx_strand_id
1 'polypeptide(L)'
;MQRIEDPRPTSTVPPHVGMRRHGRRLAALAVLVVLAASGCAAEQHMTSPAPSAPASTAPASTASGSAAPARPTATAPPPEGITVTIDQQRLDIPLDMMSVQVHNRSGRTLEIVEATYTDARFAEPIQWVGDTLVPSDIQRDLRVPIPAPDCAASAAAPAPHVEVTYILDDAVAVGEYTPTDPFDFVPLRVAADCFAERVAQTADVSLTAVSTRQTEAGEVVELQITVADHGADALTLGTISSTVLFQPADGSTGWTLDAAVSPGESRVLTIDAIPSRCDAHALAEDKVGTRFDASVAVGDPATTATTATTATTGTLTLVATDAQRSDLYAYFSDRCGLT
;
A
#
# COMPACT_ATOMS: atom_id res chain seq x y z
N MET A 1 37.62 56.48 7.66
CA MET A 1 36.39 57.20 7.25
C MET A 1 35.70 56.29 6.24
N GLN A 2 34.51 55.73 6.39
CA GLN A 2 33.37 55.88 7.32
C GLN A 2 32.81 54.46 7.58
N ARG A 3 32.47 54.16 8.84
CA ARG A 3 31.60 53.02 9.19
C ARG A 3 30.17 53.39 8.84
N ILE A 4 29.47 52.51 8.12
CA ILE A 4 28.03 52.57 7.94
C ILE A 4 27.45 51.57 8.93
N GLU A 5 26.84 52.11 9.99
CA GLU A 5 26.08 51.35 10.99
C GLU A 5 24.62 51.30 10.52
N ASP A 6 24.08 50.08 10.43
CA ASP A 6 22.69 49.81 10.04
C ASP A 6 21.84 49.60 11.32
N PRO A 7 20.72 50.33 11.53
CA PRO A 7 19.95 50.22 12.76
C PRO A 7 19.00 49.01 12.76
N ARG A 8 19.11 48.19 13.82
CA ARG A 8 18.16 47.09 14.10
C ARG A 8 16.77 47.65 14.44
N PRO A 9 15.68 47.10 13.90
CA PRO A 9 14.34 47.40 14.38
C PRO A 9 14.04 46.67 15.69
N THR A 10 13.63 47.44 16.70
CA THR A 10 13.06 46.98 17.97
C THR A 10 11.65 46.43 17.75
N SER A 11 11.46 45.12 17.89
CA SER A 11 10.15 44.49 17.91
C SER A 11 9.62 44.43 19.35
N THR A 12 8.54 45.17 19.58
CA THR A 12 7.84 45.27 20.86
C THR A 12 6.82 44.13 20.94
N VAL A 13 7.10 43.12 21.77
CA VAL A 13 6.17 42.00 22.06
C VAL A 13 5.23 42.41 23.20
N PRO A 14 3.90 42.36 23.05
CA PRO A 14 2.97 42.57 24.15
C PRO A 14 2.89 41.33 25.06
N PRO A 15 2.65 41.50 26.38
CA PRO A 15 2.56 40.38 27.32
C PRO A 15 1.25 39.59 27.11
N HIS A 16 1.38 38.30 26.80
CA HIS A 16 0.25 37.38 26.80
C HIS A 16 -0.27 37.16 28.22
N VAL A 17 -1.53 37.53 28.39
CA VAL A 17 -2.36 37.37 29.59
C VAL A 17 -2.50 35.89 29.95
N GLY A 18 -2.26 35.59 31.23
CA GLY A 18 -2.32 34.26 31.81
C GLY A 18 -3.71 33.63 31.76
N MET A 19 -3.79 32.44 31.15
CA MET A 19 -4.96 31.58 31.22
C MET A 19 -4.89 30.73 32.50
N ARG A 20 -5.87 30.95 33.37
CA ARG A 20 -6.07 30.22 34.62
C ARG A 20 -6.35 28.74 34.32
N ARG A 21 -5.53 27.85 34.89
CA ARG A 21 -5.81 26.41 34.97
C ARG A 21 -7.07 26.19 35.82
N HIS A 22 -8.14 25.71 35.21
CA HIS A 22 -9.27 25.11 35.93
C HIS A 22 -9.03 23.61 36.04
N GLY A 23 -8.75 23.18 37.27
CA GLY A 23 -8.71 21.77 37.62
C GLY A 23 -10.08 21.15 37.46
N ARG A 24 -10.16 20.10 36.63
CA ARG A 24 -11.24 19.13 36.68
C ARG A 24 -10.66 17.80 37.15
N ARG A 25 -10.87 17.53 38.44
CA ARG A 25 -10.94 16.19 39.01
C ARG A 25 -12.24 15.56 38.52
N LEU A 26 -12.23 14.26 38.20
CA LEU A 26 -13.35 13.29 38.11
C LEU A 26 -12.94 12.23 37.08
N ALA A 27 -13.16 10.93 37.22
CA ALA A 27 -13.27 10.01 38.34
C ALA A 27 -13.00 8.63 37.68
N ALA A 28 -12.10 7.83 38.25
CA ALA A 28 -11.82 6.50 37.76
C ALA A 28 -13.00 5.58 38.09
N LEU A 29 -13.66 5.02 37.08
CA LEU A 29 -14.56 3.87 37.26
C LEU A 29 -13.75 2.60 37.03
N ALA A 30 -13.42 1.91 38.12
CA ALA A 30 -12.89 0.56 38.08
C ALA A 30 -14.07 -0.41 37.85
N VAL A 31 -14.05 -1.14 36.74
CA VAL A 31 -14.93 -2.28 36.51
C VAL A 31 -14.25 -3.52 37.09
N LEU A 32 -14.82 -4.02 38.18
CA LEU A 32 -14.38 -5.20 38.91
C LEU A 32 -15.14 -6.41 38.35
N VAL A 33 -14.50 -7.19 37.48
CA VAL A 33 -15.05 -8.48 37.01
C VAL A 33 -14.65 -9.56 38.00
N VAL A 34 -15.62 -10.07 38.73
CA VAL A 34 -15.47 -11.19 39.67
C VAL A 34 -15.44 -12.51 38.89
N LEU A 35 -14.33 -13.24 39.00
CA LEU A 35 -14.24 -14.66 38.66
C LEU A 35 -15.06 -15.47 39.67
N ALA A 36 -16.02 -16.26 39.18
CA ALA A 36 -16.60 -17.37 39.93
C ALA A 36 -16.10 -18.69 39.32
N ALA A 37 -15.16 -19.31 40.01
CA ALA A 37 -14.74 -20.69 39.79
C ALA A 37 -15.71 -21.62 40.53
N SER A 38 -16.32 -22.54 39.79
CA SER A 38 -17.06 -23.68 40.34
C SER A 38 -16.67 -24.92 39.55
N GLY A 39 -15.71 -25.67 40.08
CA GLY A 39 -15.42 -27.02 39.63
C GLY A 39 -16.40 -28.01 40.26
N CYS A 40 -16.76 -29.06 39.53
CA CYS A 40 -17.02 -30.39 40.06
C CYS A 40 -16.83 -31.40 38.93
N ALA A 41 -15.95 -32.37 39.18
CA ALA A 41 -15.68 -33.51 38.33
C ALA A 41 -16.81 -34.55 38.44
N ALA A 42 -17.08 -35.26 37.35
CA ALA A 42 -17.62 -36.61 37.38
C ALA A 42 -17.30 -37.33 36.05
N GLU A 43 -16.40 -38.31 36.14
CA GLU A 43 -16.22 -39.38 35.16
C GLU A 43 -17.52 -40.17 35.03
N GLN A 44 -18.06 -40.34 33.80
CA GLN A 44 -18.89 -41.49 33.48
C GLN A 44 -18.55 -42.07 32.10
N HIS A 45 -18.34 -43.37 32.19
CA HIS A 45 -18.00 -44.36 31.21
C HIS A 45 -19.22 -44.70 30.33
N MET A 46 -18.96 -45.12 29.08
CA MET A 46 -19.81 -45.98 28.24
C MET A 46 -21.22 -45.48 27.88
N THR A 47 -21.46 -45.26 26.58
CA THR A 47 -22.00 -46.25 25.63
C THR A 47 -22.55 -45.47 24.46
N SER A 48 -22.10 -45.76 23.25
CA SER A 48 -22.57 -45.12 22.02
C SER A 48 -23.82 -45.82 21.50
N PRO A 49 -24.98 -45.13 21.33
CA PRO A 49 -26.04 -45.61 20.45
C PRO A 49 -26.04 -44.78 19.16
N ALA A 50 -26.02 -45.47 18.03
CA ALA A 50 -26.26 -44.89 16.72
C ALA A 50 -27.67 -44.25 16.64
N PRO A 51 -27.81 -43.04 16.09
CA PRO A 51 -29.12 -42.55 15.67
C PRO A 51 -29.37 -42.85 14.19
N SER A 52 -30.50 -43.51 13.98
CA SER A 52 -31.16 -43.82 12.72
C SER A 52 -31.38 -42.60 11.82
N ALA A 53 -31.23 -42.82 10.52
CA ALA A 53 -31.56 -41.87 9.46
C ALA A 53 -33.07 -41.53 9.43
N PRO A 54 -33.44 -40.24 9.31
CA PRO A 54 -34.74 -39.86 8.78
C PRO A 54 -34.66 -39.67 7.26
N ALA A 55 -35.55 -40.38 6.55
CA ALA A 55 -35.85 -40.12 5.15
C ALA A 55 -36.44 -38.72 5.01
N SER A 56 -35.77 -37.84 4.26
CA SER A 56 -36.25 -36.49 3.97
C SER A 56 -36.73 -36.42 2.52
N THR A 57 -38.04 -36.25 2.37
CA THR A 57 -38.77 -35.96 1.14
C THR A 57 -38.32 -34.64 0.53
N ALA A 58 -37.90 -34.67 -0.74
CA ALA A 58 -37.56 -33.49 -1.53
C ALA A 58 -38.80 -32.70 -1.95
N PRO A 59 -38.85 -31.37 -1.76
CA PRO A 59 -39.74 -30.51 -2.51
C PRO A 59 -39.09 -30.09 -3.84
N ALA A 60 -39.89 -30.10 -4.90
CA ALA A 60 -39.52 -29.59 -6.21
C ALA A 60 -39.36 -28.06 -6.15
N SER A 61 -38.13 -27.57 -6.34
CA SER A 61 -37.84 -26.15 -6.51
C SER A 61 -38.18 -25.71 -7.92
N THR A 62 -39.21 -24.88 -8.04
CA THR A 62 -39.53 -24.07 -9.22
C THR A 62 -38.38 -23.11 -9.50
N ALA A 63 -37.72 -23.29 -10.64
CA ALA A 63 -36.70 -22.38 -11.17
C ALA A 63 -37.35 -21.05 -11.56
N SER A 64 -37.31 -20.07 -10.65
CA SER A 64 -37.60 -18.68 -10.97
C SER A 64 -36.34 -18.11 -11.63
N GLY A 65 -36.36 -18.00 -12.96
CA GLY A 65 -35.30 -17.38 -13.74
C GLY A 65 -35.20 -15.90 -13.38
N SER A 66 -34.23 -15.58 -12.51
CA SER A 66 -33.85 -14.20 -12.21
C SER A 66 -33.16 -13.64 -13.46
N ALA A 67 -33.90 -12.89 -14.26
CA ALA A 67 -33.34 -12.15 -15.38
C ALA A 67 -32.37 -11.11 -14.83
N ALA A 68 -31.10 -11.22 -15.20
CA ALA A 68 -30.11 -10.20 -14.91
C ALA A 68 -30.60 -8.86 -15.53
N PRO A 69 -30.52 -7.73 -14.80
CA PRO A 69 -30.90 -6.44 -15.35
C PRO A 69 -30.07 -6.16 -16.61
N ALA A 70 -30.77 -5.79 -17.69
CA ALA A 70 -30.15 -5.49 -18.97
C ALA A 70 -29.23 -4.27 -18.83
N ARG A 71 -27.96 -4.42 -19.20
CA ARG A 71 -26.98 -3.33 -19.26
C ARG A 71 -27.48 -2.27 -20.24
N PRO A 72 -27.53 -0.98 -19.89
CA PRO A 72 -27.96 0.06 -20.80
C PRO A 72 -27.07 0.06 -22.05
N THR A 73 -27.69 -0.05 -23.22
CA THR A 73 -26.99 -0.03 -24.51
C THR A 73 -26.44 1.37 -24.75
N ALA A 74 -25.14 1.51 -25.03
CA ALA A 74 -24.50 2.78 -25.37
C ALA A 74 -25.29 3.48 -26.50
N THR A 75 -25.94 4.60 -26.18
CA THR A 75 -26.92 5.25 -27.07
C THR A 75 -26.34 6.48 -27.79
N ALA A 76 -25.14 6.96 -27.43
CA ALA A 76 -24.49 8.07 -28.12
C ALA A 76 -22.96 7.93 -28.09
N PRO A 77 -22.24 8.46 -29.11
CA PRO A 77 -20.78 8.56 -29.02
C PRO A 77 -20.39 9.39 -27.79
N PRO A 78 -19.28 9.05 -27.11
CA PRO A 78 -18.84 9.78 -25.94
C PRO A 78 -18.63 11.27 -26.27
N PRO A 79 -18.95 12.20 -25.35
CA PRO A 79 -18.68 13.61 -25.52
C PRO A 79 -17.22 13.84 -25.88
N GLU A 80 -16.98 14.65 -26.90
CA GLU A 80 -15.63 15.12 -27.19
C GLU A 80 -15.06 15.85 -25.96
N GLY A 81 -13.74 15.75 -25.78
CA GLY A 81 -13.02 16.46 -24.72
C GLY A 81 -12.96 15.74 -23.37
N ILE A 82 -13.51 14.53 -23.23
CA ILE A 82 -13.27 13.69 -22.05
C ILE A 82 -12.00 12.87 -22.27
N THR A 83 -11.08 12.92 -21.30
CA THR A 83 -9.88 12.07 -21.27
C THR A 83 -9.79 11.31 -19.96
N VAL A 84 -9.30 10.08 -20.04
CA VAL A 84 -9.12 9.21 -18.87
C VAL A 84 -7.63 8.91 -18.69
N THR A 85 -7.16 9.02 -17.46
CA THR A 85 -5.78 8.74 -17.08
C THR A 85 -5.77 7.77 -15.90
N ILE A 86 -4.88 6.80 -15.93
CA ILE A 86 -4.58 5.93 -14.80
C ILE A 86 -3.37 6.51 -14.07
N ASP A 87 -3.50 6.65 -12.75
CA ASP A 87 -2.46 7.20 -11.89
C ASP A 87 -2.57 6.64 -10.47
N GLN A 88 -1.49 6.76 -9.70
CA GLN A 88 -1.49 6.50 -8.26
C GLN A 88 -0.89 7.71 -7.54
N GLN A 89 -1.72 8.40 -6.76
CA GLN A 89 -1.22 9.51 -5.96
C GLN A 89 -0.34 9.01 -4.81
N ARG A 90 0.58 9.85 -4.33
CA ARG A 90 1.47 9.48 -3.22
C ARG A 90 0.72 9.10 -1.93
N LEU A 91 -0.49 9.63 -1.72
CA LEU A 91 -1.37 9.28 -0.60
C LEU A 91 -2.06 7.92 -0.78
N ASP A 92 -2.11 7.41 -2.01
CA ASP A 92 -2.75 6.15 -2.36
C ASP A 92 -1.80 4.95 -2.23
N ILE A 93 -0.49 5.15 -2.39
CA ILE A 93 0.54 4.10 -2.25
C ILE A 93 0.38 3.30 -0.94
N PRO A 94 0.31 3.93 0.26
CA PRO A 94 0.20 3.15 1.49
C PRO A 94 -1.16 2.45 1.66
N LEU A 95 -2.19 2.90 0.95
CA LEU A 95 -3.55 2.38 1.00
C LEU A 95 -3.83 1.31 -0.05
N ASP A 96 -2.86 1.05 -0.92
CA ASP A 96 -2.98 0.16 -2.07
C ASP A 96 -4.13 0.54 -3.02
N MET A 97 -4.26 1.84 -3.24
CA MET A 97 -5.29 2.42 -4.09
C MET A 97 -4.66 2.96 -5.38
N MET A 98 -5.45 3.06 -6.43
CA MET A 98 -5.15 3.83 -7.64
C MET A 98 -6.34 4.71 -7.99
N SER A 99 -6.17 5.60 -8.96
CA SER A 99 -7.22 6.48 -9.44
C SER A 99 -7.46 6.29 -10.93
N VAL A 100 -8.74 6.18 -11.30
CA VAL A 100 -9.20 6.46 -12.66
C VAL A 100 -9.50 7.96 -12.70
N GLN A 101 -8.59 8.74 -13.28
CA GLN A 101 -8.73 10.19 -13.37
C GLN A 101 -9.56 10.56 -14.60
N VAL A 102 -10.69 11.21 -14.38
CA VAL A 102 -11.56 11.70 -15.45
C VAL A 102 -11.38 13.21 -15.57
N HIS A 103 -10.86 13.66 -16.70
CA HIS A 103 -10.76 15.07 -17.04
C HIS A 103 -11.83 15.40 -18.07
N ASN A 104 -12.73 16.31 -17.70
CA ASN A 104 -13.83 16.72 -18.54
C ASN A 104 -13.54 18.07 -19.21
N ARG A 105 -13.42 18.10 -20.54
CA ARG A 105 -13.35 19.35 -21.34
C ARG A 105 -14.51 19.47 -22.33
N SER A 106 -15.65 18.85 -22.00
CA SER A 106 -16.83 18.82 -22.88
C SER A 106 -17.64 20.12 -22.89
N GLY A 107 -17.28 21.11 -22.05
CA GLY A 107 -18.05 22.35 -21.88
C GLY A 107 -19.27 22.22 -20.97
N ARG A 108 -19.55 21.02 -20.45
CA ARG A 108 -20.70 20.70 -19.59
C ARG A 108 -20.24 19.96 -18.34
N THR A 109 -21.04 19.96 -17.27
CA THR A 109 -20.75 19.14 -16.08
C THR A 109 -21.22 17.71 -16.32
N LEU A 110 -20.39 16.73 -15.93
CA LEU A 110 -20.74 15.31 -15.94
C LEU A 110 -20.92 14.84 -14.49
N GLU A 111 -21.91 13.99 -14.25
CA GLU A 111 -21.97 13.20 -13.02
C GLU A 111 -21.52 11.77 -13.35
N ILE A 112 -20.36 11.37 -12.86
CA ILE A 112 -19.87 10.00 -13.06
C ILE A 112 -20.50 9.12 -12.00
N VAL A 113 -21.19 8.07 -12.44
CA VAL A 113 -21.85 7.11 -11.55
C VAL A 113 -21.15 5.76 -11.50
N GLU A 114 -20.41 5.42 -12.55
CA GLU A 114 -19.62 4.19 -12.63
C GLU A 114 -18.41 4.41 -13.54
N ALA A 115 -17.28 3.80 -13.21
CA ALA A 115 -16.14 3.65 -14.10
C ALA A 115 -15.55 2.24 -13.95
N THR A 116 -15.40 1.53 -15.05
CA THR A 116 -14.79 0.19 -15.08
C THR A 116 -13.53 0.23 -15.92
N TYR A 117 -12.38 0.04 -15.27
CA TYR A 117 -11.10 -0.12 -15.93
C TYR A 117 -10.81 -1.60 -16.15
N THR A 118 -10.61 -1.99 -17.40
CA THR A 118 -10.28 -3.37 -17.78
C THR A 118 -8.89 -3.41 -18.39
N ASP A 119 -8.04 -4.23 -17.80
CA ASP A 119 -6.68 -4.49 -18.25
C ASP A 119 -6.36 -5.96 -17.93
N ALA A 120 -5.92 -6.70 -18.94
CA ALA A 120 -5.66 -8.13 -18.80
C ALA A 120 -4.47 -8.47 -17.89
N ARG A 121 -3.70 -7.46 -17.46
CA ARG A 121 -2.64 -7.61 -16.46
C ARG A 121 -3.17 -7.78 -15.04
N PHE A 122 -4.46 -7.51 -14.80
CA PHE A 122 -5.13 -7.76 -13.52
C PHE A 122 -6.06 -8.97 -13.63
N ALA A 123 -6.24 -9.68 -12.52
CA ALA A 123 -7.10 -10.86 -12.46
C ALA A 123 -8.60 -10.53 -12.64
N GLU A 124 -8.99 -9.29 -12.36
CA GLU A 124 -10.36 -8.81 -12.47
C GLU A 124 -10.43 -7.33 -12.90
N PRO A 125 -11.54 -6.87 -13.52
CA PRO A 125 -11.76 -5.46 -13.81
C PRO A 125 -11.83 -4.62 -12.54
N ILE A 126 -11.29 -3.40 -12.60
CA ILE A 126 -11.29 -2.45 -11.50
C ILE A 126 -12.52 -1.56 -11.62
N GLN A 127 -13.42 -1.63 -10.65
CA GLN A 127 -14.71 -0.93 -10.69
C GLN A 127 -14.78 0.17 -9.64
N TRP A 128 -15.18 1.36 -10.08
CA TRP A 128 -15.59 2.47 -9.24
C TRP A 128 -17.09 2.70 -9.38
N VAL A 129 -17.79 2.97 -8.28
CA VAL A 129 -19.22 3.36 -8.23
C VAL A 129 -19.40 4.52 -7.27
N GLY A 130 -20.18 5.53 -7.65
CA GLY A 130 -20.45 6.71 -6.81
C GLY A 130 -21.32 7.75 -7.51
N ASP A 131 -21.15 9.03 -7.15
CA ASP A 131 -21.94 10.16 -7.64
C ASP A 131 -21.06 11.42 -7.83
N THR A 132 -19.93 11.26 -8.53
CA THR A 132 -18.91 12.32 -8.62
C THR A 132 -19.22 13.33 -9.71
N LEU A 133 -19.47 14.58 -9.31
CA LEU A 133 -19.54 15.70 -10.24
C LEU A 133 -18.15 16.09 -10.76
N VAL A 134 -18.03 16.10 -12.08
CA VAL A 134 -16.85 16.53 -12.83
C VAL A 134 -17.26 17.74 -13.69
N PRO A 135 -17.10 18.98 -13.18
CA PRO A 135 -17.35 20.18 -13.97
C PRO A 135 -16.48 20.25 -15.24
N SER A 136 -16.84 21.12 -16.18
CA SER A 136 -15.98 21.41 -17.33
C SER A 136 -14.63 21.99 -16.87
N ASP A 137 -13.58 21.60 -17.57
CA ASP A 137 -12.17 21.96 -17.37
C ASP A 137 -11.62 21.53 -16.01
N ILE A 138 -12.25 20.54 -15.39
CA ILE A 138 -11.88 19.98 -14.10
C ILE A 138 -11.58 18.49 -14.25
N GLN A 139 -10.59 18.04 -13.48
CA GLN A 139 -10.27 16.64 -13.28
C GLN A 139 -10.77 16.17 -11.90
N ARG A 140 -11.22 14.92 -11.84
CA ARG A 140 -11.54 14.21 -10.60
C ARG A 140 -10.92 12.82 -10.58
N ASP A 141 -10.54 12.40 -9.38
CA ASP A 141 -9.90 11.13 -9.13
C ASP A 141 -10.93 10.15 -8.59
N LEU A 142 -11.21 9.10 -9.35
CA LEU A 142 -12.10 8.01 -8.94
C LEU A 142 -11.23 6.92 -8.30
N ARG A 143 -11.07 7.01 -6.98
CA ARG A 143 -10.15 6.16 -6.21
C ARG A 143 -10.72 4.75 -6.03
N VAL A 144 -9.92 3.75 -6.34
CA VAL A 144 -10.28 2.32 -6.32
C VAL A 144 -9.15 1.47 -5.76
N PRO A 145 -9.43 0.37 -5.06
CA PRO A 145 -8.41 -0.60 -4.67
C PRO A 145 -7.74 -1.21 -5.91
N ILE A 146 -6.47 -1.56 -5.78
CA ILE A 146 -5.73 -2.28 -6.82
C ILE A 146 -5.92 -3.78 -6.58
N PRO A 147 -6.48 -4.54 -7.54
CA PRO A 147 -6.57 -6.00 -7.42
C PRO A 147 -5.22 -6.65 -7.66
N ALA A 148 -5.11 -7.94 -7.32
CA ALA A 148 -3.93 -8.73 -7.62
C ALA A 148 -3.66 -8.78 -9.14
N PRO A 149 -2.39 -8.74 -9.57
CA PRO A 149 -2.04 -8.96 -10.98
C PRO A 149 -2.36 -10.39 -11.42
N ASP A 150 -2.61 -10.57 -12.71
CA ASP A 150 -2.53 -11.89 -13.36
C ASP A 150 -1.10 -12.09 -13.88
N CYS A 151 -0.27 -12.75 -13.08
CA CYS A 151 1.14 -12.99 -13.42
C CYS A 151 1.36 -14.06 -14.49
N ALA A 152 0.29 -14.75 -14.92
CA ALA A 152 0.29 -15.66 -16.05
C ALA A 152 -0.26 -15.02 -17.35
N ALA A 153 -0.69 -13.76 -17.28
CA ALA A 153 -1.27 -13.06 -18.42
C ALA A 153 -0.32 -13.02 -19.63
N SER A 154 -0.89 -13.23 -20.81
CA SER A 154 -0.15 -13.23 -22.08
C SER A 154 0.14 -11.80 -22.55
N ALA A 155 1.33 -11.61 -23.15
CA ALA A 155 1.69 -10.36 -23.83
C ALA A 155 0.80 -10.02 -25.05
N ALA A 156 -0.02 -10.96 -25.52
CA ALA A 156 -0.95 -10.76 -26.65
C ALA A 156 -2.35 -10.29 -26.21
N ALA A 157 -2.50 -9.81 -24.98
CA ALA A 157 -3.79 -9.39 -24.46
C ALA A 157 -4.31 -8.08 -25.11
N PRO A 158 -5.65 -7.84 -25.10
CA PRO A 158 -6.23 -6.59 -25.58
C PRO A 158 -5.66 -5.37 -24.86
N ALA A 159 -5.65 -4.22 -25.55
CA ALA A 159 -5.25 -2.96 -24.95
C ALA A 159 -6.18 -2.59 -23.78
N PRO A 160 -5.65 -1.92 -22.74
CA PRO A 160 -6.46 -1.44 -21.62
C PRO A 160 -7.55 -0.47 -22.10
N HIS A 161 -8.72 -0.51 -21.46
CA HIS A 161 -9.82 0.40 -21.74
C HIS A 161 -10.61 0.73 -20.47
N VAL A 162 -11.28 1.89 -20.47
CA VAL A 162 -12.16 2.34 -19.40
C VAL A 162 -13.55 2.59 -19.99
N GLU A 163 -14.56 1.94 -19.40
CA GLU A 163 -15.97 2.26 -19.62
C GLU A 163 -16.42 3.22 -18.52
N VAL A 164 -16.97 4.38 -18.86
CA VAL A 164 -17.47 5.38 -17.91
C VAL A 164 -18.96 5.59 -18.13
N THR A 165 -19.76 5.32 -17.10
CA THR A 165 -21.19 5.65 -17.07
C THR A 165 -21.37 7.01 -16.40
N TYR A 166 -22.03 7.93 -17.08
CA TYR A 166 -22.25 9.28 -16.60
C TYR A 166 -23.65 9.81 -16.92
N ILE A 167 -24.10 10.78 -16.12
CA ILE A 167 -25.32 11.55 -16.37
C ILE A 167 -24.91 12.89 -16.99
N LEU A 168 -25.57 13.23 -18.10
CA LEU A 168 -25.41 14.48 -18.82
C LEU A 168 -26.79 14.96 -19.28
N ASP A 169 -27.17 16.18 -18.91
CA ASP A 169 -28.48 16.76 -19.26
C ASP A 169 -29.66 15.82 -18.89
N ASP A 170 -29.61 15.23 -17.69
CA ASP A 170 -30.55 14.23 -17.14
C ASP A 170 -30.64 12.88 -17.90
N ALA A 171 -29.74 12.63 -18.84
CA ALA A 171 -29.66 11.36 -19.56
C ALA A 171 -28.43 10.55 -19.12
N VAL A 172 -28.63 9.25 -18.89
CA VAL A 172 -27.54 8.30 -18.66
C VAL A 172 -26.89 7.95 -20.00
N ALA A 173 -25.57 8.03 -20.05
CA ALA A 173 -24.76 7.63 -21.18
C ALA A 173 -23.55 6.81 -20.73
N VAL A 174 -22.99 6.04 -21.65
CA VAL A 174 -21.79 5.23 -21.44
C VAL A 174 -20.78 5.61 -22.51
N GLY A 175 -19.54 5.88 -22.10
CA GLY A 175 -18.43 6.17 -22.99
C GLY A 175 -17.30 5.18 -22.79
N GLU A 176 -16.69 4.74 -23.89
CA GLU A 176 -15.47 3.93 -23.87
C GLU A 176 -14.26 4.82 -24.18
N TYR A 177 -13.21 4.69 -23.38
CA TYR A 177 -12.00 5.49 -23.47
C TYR A 177 -10.77 4.59 -23.41
N THR A 178 -9.76 4.91 -24.23
CA THR A 178 -8.41 4.38 -24.03
C THR A 178 -7.72 5.24 -22.97
N PRO A 179 -7.39 4.68 -21.79
CA PRO A 179 -6.71 5.44 -20.77
C PRO A 179 -5.26 5.69 -21.15
N THR A 180 -4.71 6.81 -20.68
CA THR A 180 -3.26 7.04 -20.66
C THR A 180 -2.68 6.60 -19.32
N ASP A 181 -1.43 6.12 -19.32
CA ASP A 181 -0.64 5.86 -18.11
C ASP A 181 0.70 6.61 -18.23
N PRO A 182 0.72 7.92 -17.91
CA PRO A 182 1.86 8.78 -18.21
C PRO A 182 3.12 8.48 -17.39
N PHE A 183 2.98 7.71 -16.31
CA PHE A 183 4.08 7.35 -15.41
C PHE A 183 4.42 5.86 -15.44
N ASP A 184 3.86 5.11 -16.41
CA ASP A 184 4.01 3.66 -16.50
C ASP A 184 3.65 2.96 -15.18
N PHE A 185 2.67 3.50 -14.45
CA PHE A 185 2.25 2.99 -13.15
C PHE A 185 1.81 1.53 -13.24
N VAL A 186 0.92 1.20 -14.16
CA VAL A 186 0.37 -0.16 -14.27
C VAL A 186 1.45 -1.19 -14.63
N PRO A 187 2.28 -1.02 -15.69
CA PRO A 187 3.32 -2.00 -15.99
C PRO A 187 4.35 -2.13 -14.87
N LEU A 188 4.77 -1.03 -14.23
CA LEU A 188 5.72 -1.08 -13.13
C LEU A 188 5.13 -1.79 -11.90
N ARG A 189 3.87 -1.50 -11.58
CA ARG A 189 3.15 -2.12 -10.47
C ARG A 189 2.99 -3.63 -10.66
N VAL A 190 2.49 -4.04 -11.83
CA VAL A 190 2.30 -5.47 -12.16
C VAL A 190 3.64 -6.20 -12.12
N ALA A 191 4.71 -5.61 -12.65
CA ALA A 191 6.03 -6.21 -12.60
C ALA A 191 6.55 -6.39 -11.16
N ALA A 192 6.33 -5.40 -10.30
CA ALA A 192 6.72 -5.46 -8.89
C ALA A 192 5.92 -6.55 -8.12
N ASP A 193 4.60 -6.58 -8.28
CA ASP A 193 3.74 -7.54 -7.59
C ASP A 193 4.01 -8.98 -8.05
N CYS A 194 4.15 -9.21 -9.36
CA CYS A 194 4.49 -10.53 -9.89
C CYS A 194 5.89 -11.00 -9.50
N PHE A 195 6.83 -10.06 -9.31
CA PHE A 195 8.13 -10.39 -8.76
C PHE A 195 8.04 -10.73 -7.27
N ALA A 196 7.28 -9.96 -6.49
CA ALA A 196 7.04 -10.25 -5.07
C ALA A 196 6.36 -11.62 -4.88
N GLU A 197 5.39 -11.98 -5.73
CA GLU A 197 4.73 -13.29 -5.71
C GLU A 197 5.74 -14.42 -5.98
N ARG A 198 6.67 -14.22 -6.92
CA ARG A 198 7.76 -15.20 -7.15
C ARG A 198 8.68 -15.31 -5.95
N VAL A 199 9.09 -14.19 -5.36
CA VAL A 199 9.92 -14.22 -4.15
C VAL A 199 9.20 -14.98 -3.04
N ALA A 200 7.90 -14.76 -2.83
CA ALA A 200 7.10 -15.47 -1.83
C ALA A 200 7.02 -16.99 -2.07
N GLN A 201 7.11 -17.45 -3.33
CA GLN A 201 7.21 -18.88 -3.64
C GLN A 201 8.57 -19.49 -3.21
N THR A 202 9.61 -18.67 -3.07
CA THR A 202 10.96 -19.09 -2.68
C THR A 202 11.25 -18.84 -1.19
N ALA A 203 10.86 -17.69 -0.66
CA ALA A 203 11.21 -17.27 0.69
C ALA A 203 10.23 -16.26 1.28
N ASP A 204 10.07 -16.30 2.60
CA ASP A 204 9.49 -15.19 3.36
C ASP A 204 10.58 -14.15 3.65
N VAL A 205 10.42 -12.94 3.12
CA VAL A 205 11.36 -11.82 3.34
C VAL A 205 10.62 -10.66 3.98
N SER A 206 11.04 -10.24 5.18
CA SER A 206 10.33 -9.18 5.91
C SER A 206 11.23 -8.41 6.87
N LEU A 207 10.83 -7.17 7.17
CA LEU A 207 11.37 -6.41 8.30
C LEU A 207 10.76 -6.97 9.60
N THR A 208 11.57 -7.61 10.44
CA THR A 208 11.09 -8.34 11.62
C THR A 208 11.31 -7.59 12.92
N ALA A 209 12.33 -6.73 13.01
CA ALA A 209 12.55 -5.92 14.20
C ALA A 209 13.08 -4.53 13.89
N VAL A 210 12.74 -3.59 14.77
CA VAL A 210 13.27 -2.22 14.82
C VAL A 210 13.74 -1.99 16.25
N SER A 211 14.98 -1.54 16.44
CA SER A 211 15.51 -1.19 17.76
C SER A 211 16.53 -0.06 17.64
N THR A 212 16.83 0.65 18.73
CA THR A 212 17.92 1.63 18.73
C THR A 212 19.21 1.02 19.27
N ARG A 213 20.35 1.42 18.72
CA ARG A 213 21.67 0.98 19.17
C ARG A 213 22.65 2.14 19.21
N GLN A 214 23.47 2.17 20.26
CA GLN A 214 24.58 3.12 20.35
C GLN A 214 25.80 2.60 19.58
N THR A 215 26.37 3.46 18.75
CA THR A 215 27.62 3.21 18.01
C THR A 215 28.66 4.26 18.38
N GLU A 216 29.90 4.09 17.93
CA GLU A 216 30.93 5.12 18.07
C GLU A 216 30.56 6.43 17.35
N ALA A 217 29.77 6.36 16.28
CA ALA A 217 29.28 7.51 15.52
C ALA A 217 27.99 8.13 16.10
N GLY A 218 27.45 7.56 17.19
CA GLY A 218 26.20 7.97 17.83
C GLY A 218 25.08 6.93 17.70
N GLU A 219 23.87 7.33 18.09
CA GLU A 219 22.70 6.46 18.05
C GLU A 219 22.18 6.24 16.63
N VAL A 220 21.97 4.97 16.27
CA VAL A 220 21.35 4.51 15.03
C VAL A 220 20.05 3.76 15.34
N VAL A 221 19.15 3.69 14.37
CA VAL A 221 18.07 2.71 14.40
C VAL A 221 18.51 1.48 13.61
N GLU A 222 18.55 0.35 14.31
CA GLU A 222 18.84 -0.96 13.76
C GLU A 222 17.55 -1.61 13.24
N LEU A 223 17.59 -2.04 11.99
CA LEU A 223 16.51 -2.75 11.29
C LEU A 223 16.95 -4.19 11.05
N GLN A 224 16.17 -5.17 11.49
CA GLN A 224 16.41 -6.58 11.20
C GLN A 224 15.51 -7.05 10.08
N ILE A 225 16.11 -7.58 9.02
CA ILE A 225 15.45 -8.23 7.90
C ILE A 225 15.63 -9.74 8.05
N THR A 226 14.53 -10.48 8.12
CA THR A 226 14.57 -11.94 8.09
C THR A 226 14.28 -12.42 6.68
N VAL A 227 15.12 -13.32 6.18
CA VAL A 227 14.89 -14.14 4.99
C VAL A 227 14.75 -15.58 5.47
N ALA A 228 13.58 -16.18 5.28
CA ALA A 228 13.36 -17.60 5.52
C ALA A 228 13.11 -18.27 4.17
N ASP A 229 14.16 -18.87 3.60
CA ASP A 229 14.07 -19.61 2.34
C ASP A 229 13.43 -20.98 2.59
N HIS A 230 12.31 -21.22 1.91
CA HIS A 230 11.58 -22.49 1.91
C HIS A 230 11.54 -23.14 0.52
N GLY A 231 12.26 -22.54 -0.43
CA GLY A 231 12.27 -22.90 -1.83
C GLY A 231 13.37 -23.90 -2.18
N ALA A 232 13.44 -24.22 -3.47
CA ALA A 232 14.51 -25.03 -4.06
C ALA A 232 15.64 -24.17 -4.65
N ASP A 233 15.39 -22.88 -4.85
CA ASP A 233 16.30 -21.92 -5.47
C ASP A 233 16.93 -21.03 -4.40
N ALA A 234 18.18 -20.63 -4.59
CA ALA A 234 18.82 -19.67 -3.71
C ALA A 234 18.21 -18.27 -3.88
N LEU A 235 18.27 -17.46 -2.82
CA LEU A 235 17.88 -16.05 -2.87
C LEU A 235 19.09 -15.16 -2.55
N THR A 236 19.25 -14.06 -3.27
CA THR A 236 20.25 -13.04 -2.93
C THR A 236 19.56 -11.70 -2.66
N LEU A 237 19.79 -11.13 -1.48
CA LEU A 237 19.41 -9.76 -1.15
C LEU A 237 20.60 -8.84 -1.49
N GLY A 238 20.43 -8.00 -2.51
CA GLY A 238 21.48 -7.13 -3.02
C GLY A 238 21.60 -5.85 -2.22
N THR A 239 20.89 -4.81 -2.63
CA THR A 239 20.93 -3.46 -2.03
C THR A 239 19.56 -3.07 -1.50
N ILE A 240 19.51 -2.46 -0.33
CA ILE A 240 18.32 -1.77 0.18
C ILE A 240 18.50 -0.26 -0.09
N SER A 241 17.56 0.36 -0.78
CA SER A 241 17.62 1.79 -1.10
C SER A 241 17.30 2.65 0.13
N SER A 242 17.94 3.82 0.23
CA SER A 242 17.53 4.83 1.22
C SER A 242 16.10 5.32 0.94
N THR A 243 15.45 5.82 1.98
CA THR A 243 14.12 6.43 1.90
C THR A 243 14.20 7.94 2.12
N VAL A 244 13.07 8.62 1.99
CA VAL A 244 12.95 10.05 2.32
C VAL A 244 13.27 10.33 3.81
N LEU A 245 13.12 9.34 4.68
CA LEU A 245 13.38 9.50 6.13
C LEU A 245 14.70 8.87 6.56
N PHE A 246 15.13 7.78 5.95
CA PHE A 246 16.22 6.97 6.47
C PHE A 246 17.29 6.69 5.42
N GLN A 247 18.54 6.77 5.83
CA GLN A 247 19.70 6.44 5.01
C GLN A 247 20.75 5.70 5.85
N PRO A 248 21.71 5.02 5.21
CA PRO A 248 22.90 4.48 5.87
C PRO A 248 23.63 5.48 6.76
N ALA A 249 24.20 5.00 7.86
CA ALA A 249 24.96 5.83 8.81
C ALA A 249 26.17 6.53 8.17
N ASP A 250 26.73 5.96 7.09
CA ASP A 250 27.84 6.54 6.32
C ASP A 250 27.39 7.58 5.27
N GLY A 251 26.09 7.81 5.12
CA GLY A 251 25.50 8.76 4.17
C GLY A 251 25.45 8.28 2.72
N SER A 252 25.71 6.99 2.47
CA SER A 252 25.51 6.40 1.14
C SER A 252 24.03 6.37 0.72
N THR A 253 23.75 6.08 -0.54
CA THR A 253 22.38 6.07 -1.09
C THR A 253 21.60 4.79 -0.79
N GLY A 254 22.22 3.80 -0.15
CA GLY A 254 21.59 2.54 0.21
C GLY A 254 22.56 1.57 0.89
N TRP A 255 22.02 0.53 1.51
CA TRP A 255 22.77 -0.52 2.19
C TRP A 255 23.11 -1.65 1.21
N THR A 256 24.38 -1.85 0.89
CA THR A 256 24.84 -3.03 0.14
C THR A 256 24.97 -4.21 1.09
N LEU A 257 24.20 -5.27 0.83
CA LEU A 257 24.19 -6.50 1.62
C LEU A 257 24.92 -7.63 0.92
N ASP A 258 24.66 -7.80 -0.40
CA ASP A 258 25.15 -8.91 -1.23
C ASP A 258 25.04 -10.26 -0.52
N ALA A 259 23.89 -10.46 0.14
CA ALA A 259 23.65 -11.57 1.05
C ALA A 259 22.94 -12.70 0.33
N ALA A 260 23.68 -13.74 -0.04
CA ALA A 260 23.13 -15.01 -0.49
C ALA A 260 22.52 -15.79 0.70
N VAL A 261 21.38 -16.42 0.45
CA VAL A 261 20.66 -17.34 1.33
C VAL A 261 20.46 -18.63 0.56
N SER A 262 20.95 -19.73 1.11
CA SER A 262 20.88 -21.03 0.45
C SER A 262 19.45 -21.59 0.50
N PRO A 263 19.06 -22.48 -0.42
CA PRO A 263 17.76 -23.15 -0.35
C PRO A 263 17.53 -23.80 1.01
N GLY A 264 16.36 -23.55 1.62
CA GLY A 264 15.99 -24.09 2.94
C GLY A 264 16.71 -23.45 4.13
N GLU A 265 17.50 -22.39 3.92
CA GLU A 265 18.20 -21.65 4.97
C GLU A 265 17.32 -20.49 5.48
N SER A 266 17.47 -20.15 6.76
CA SER A 266 16.95 -18.89 7.30
C SER A 266 18.10 -18.01 7.77
N ARG A 267 18.06 -16.72 7.41
CA ARG A 267 19.08 -15.74 7.73
C ARG A 267 18.44 -14.46 8.24
N VAL A 268 19.05 -13.88 9.28
CA VAL A 268 18.73 -12.53 9.76
C VAL A 268 19.85 -11.60 9.32
N LEU A 269 19.46 -10.52 8.65
CA LEU A 269 20.33 -9.44 8.19
C LEU A 269 20.00 -8.20 8.99
N THR A 270 20.99 -7.33 9.16
CA THR A 270 20.86 -6.14 9.98
C THR A 270 21.39 -4.94 9.21
N ILE A 271 20.63 -3.85 9.20
CA ILE A 271 21.08 -2.56 8.66
C ILE A 271 20.92 -1.47 9.72
N ASP A 272 21.88 -0.53 9.73
CA ASP A 272 21.85 0.64 10.59
C ASP A 272 21.42 1.86 9.80
N ALA A 273 20.37 2.52 10.26
CA ALA A 273 19.84 3.72 9.64
C ALA A 273 19.95 4.95 10.55
N ILE A 274 20.09 6.10 9.91
CA ILE A 274 20.00 7.43 10.51
C ILE A 274 18.99 8.27 9.72
N PRO A 275 18.46 9.37 10.29
CA PRO A 275 17.65 10.31 9.53
C PRO A 275 18.43 10.85 8.32
N SER A 276 17.83 10.82 7.14
CA SER A 276 18.43 11.39 5.92
C SER A 276 18.44 12.93 5.90
N ARG A 277 17.52 13.51 6.67
CA ARG A 277 17.37 14.95 6.91
C ARG A 277 16.65 15.17 8.24
N CYS A 278 16.93 16.27 8.91
CA CYS A 278 16.27 16.63 10.17
C CYS A 278 15.43 17.91 10.02
N ASP A 279 14.21 17.76 9.51
CA ASP A 279 13.21 18.83 9.50
C ASP A 279 11.79 18.27 9.68
N ALA A 280 10.94 19.06 10.33
CA ALA A 280 9.57 18.67 10.65
C ALA A 280 8.71 18.40 9.41
N HIS A 281 9.03 19.02 8.27
CA HIS A 281 8.26 18.84 7.05
C HIS A 281 8.43 17.42 6.48
N ALA A 282 9.63 16.86 6.54
CA ALA A 282 9.90 15.49 6.10
C ALA A 282 9.01 14.47 6.84
N LEU A 283 8.84 14.63 8.15
CA LEU A 283 8.00 13.75 8.97
C LEU A 283 6.50 14.03 8.77
N ALA A 284 6.09 15.30 8.79
CA ALA A 284 4.68 15.68 8.70
C ALA A 284 4.05 15.31 7.34
N GLU A 285 4.85 15.36 6.27
CA GLU A 285 4.44 15.00 4.93
C GLU A 285 4.96 13.62 4.50
N ASP A 286 5.32 12.75 5.44
CA ASP A 286 5.68 11.38 5.08
C ASP A 286 4.44 10.57 4.64
N LYS A 287 4.64 9.68 3.67
CA LYS A 287 3.65 8.70 3.19
C LYS A 287 4.24 7.30 3.04
N VAL A 288 5.54 7.21 2.78
CA VAL A 288 6.22 5.99 2.33
C VAL A 288 7.64 5.86 2.91
N GLY A 289 8.05 6.75 3.81
CA GLY A 289 9.42 6.84 4.34
C GLY A 289 9.85 5.63 5.16
N THR A 290 8.93 4.75 5.54
CA THR A 290 9.19 3.47 6.23
C THR A 290 8.96 2.25 5.33
N ARG A 291 8.97 2.44 4.01
CA ARG A 291 8.97 1.38 3.00
C ARG A 291 10.36 1.35 2.36
N PHE A 292 11.04 0.22 2.45
CA PHE A 292 12.42 0.07 2.02
C PHE A 292 12.51 -0.86 0.82
N ASP A 293 12.91 -0.33 -0.33
CA ASP A 293 13.00 -1.10 -1.56
C ASP A 293 14.33 -1.87 -1.61
N ALA A 294 14.23 -3.20 -1.61
CA ALA A 294 15.35 -4.11 -1.68
C ALA A 294 15.47 -4.75 -3.07
N SER A 295 16.66 -4.73 -3.67
CA SER A 295 16.93 -5.55 -4.84
C SER A 295 17.12 -7.01 -4.42
N VAL A 296 16.39 -7.90 -5.10
CA VAL A 296 16.39 -9.34 -4.82
C VAL A 296 16.68 -10.08 -6.12
N ALA A 297 17.47 -11.14 -6.04
CA ALA A 297 17.61 -12.13 -7.10
C ALA A 297 17.19 -13.53 -6.62
N VAL A 298 16.49 -14.28 -7.46
CA VAL A 298 16.00 -15.65 -7.17
C VAL A 298 16.60 -16.63 -8.18
N GLY A 299 17.28 -17.67 -7.71
CA GLY A 299 18.01 -18.64 -8.52
C GLY A 299 19.52 -18.39 -8.53
N ASP A 300 20.28 -19.34 -9.10
CA ASP A 300 21.75 -19.23 -9.17
C ASP A 300 22.17 -18.22 -10.26
N PRO A 301 22.88 -17.13 -9.92
CA PRO A 301 23.38 -16.15 -10.88
C PRO A 301 24.31 -16.74 -11.96
N ALA A 302 24.91 -17.92 -11.72
CA ALA A 302 25.73 -18.63 -12.70
C ALA A 302 24.93 -19.42 -13.76
N THR A 303 23.67 -19.76 -13.48
CA THR A 303 22.82 -20.59 -14.36
C THR A 303 21.81 -19.79 -15.20
N THR A 304 21.69 -18.49 -14.89
CA THR A 304 20.64 -17.60 -15.41
C THR A 304 20.79 -17.22 -16.89
N ALA A 305 21.87 -17.63 -17.55
CA ALA A 305 22.19 -17.21 -18.92
C ALA A 305 21.46 -18.00 -20.03
N THR A 306 20.67 -19.05 -19.73
CA THR A 306 20.34 -20.05 -20.77
C THR A 306 18.86 -20.32 -21.06
N THR A 307 17.87 -19.81 -20.31
CA THR A 307 16.46 -20.04 -20.68
C THR A 307 15.51 -18.88 -20.28
N ALA A 308 14.98 -18.20 -21.29
CA ALA A 308 13.74 -17.38 -21.34
C ALA A 308 13.39 -16.40 -20.19
N THR A 309 13.77 -15.13 -20.40
CA THR A 309 12.97 -13.89 -20.27
C THR A 309 12.00 -13.72 -19.09
N THR A 310 12.35 -14.16 -17.90
CA THR A 310 11.67 -13.71 -16.68
C THR A 310 12.71 -13.10 -15.78
N ALA A 311 12.53 -11.84 -15.36
CA ALA A 311 13.54 -11.15 -14.56
C ALA A 311 13.83 -11.98 -13.30
N THR A 312 15.04 -12.53 -13.23
CA THR A 312 15.61 -13.25 -12.07
C THR A 312 15.87 -12.28 -10.93
N THR A 313 15.99 -11.00 -11.27
CA THR A 313 16.20 -9.88 -10.35
C THR A 313 15.03 -8.92 -10.42
N GLY A 314 14.63 -8.38 -9.29
CA GLY A 314 13.58 -7.38 -9.17
C GLY A 314 13.65 -6.66 -7.83
N THR A 315 12.63 -5.83 -7.57
CA THR A 315 12.53 -5.06 -6.32
C THR A 315 11.46 -5.66 -5.43
N LEU A 316 11.78 -5.87 -4.16
CA LEU A 316 10.84 -6.21 -3.10
C LEU A 316 10.74 -5.05 -2.13
N THR A 317 9.53 -4.58 -1.83
CA THR A 317 9.31 -3.53 -0.82
C THR A 317 9.21 -4.16 0.57
N LEU A 318 10.13 -3.84 1.47
CA LEU A 318 10.03 -4.19 2.88
C LEU A 318 9.18 -3.14 3.59
N VAL A 319 7.98 -3.54 4.02
CA VAL A 319 7.02 -2.63 4.65
C VAL A 319 7.10 -2.75 6.17
N ALA A 320 7.42 -1.66 6.85
CA ALA A 320 7.30 -1.60 8.30
C ALA A 320 5.84 -1.72 8.74
N THR A 321 5.59 -2.58 9.73
CA THR A 321 4.30 -2.65 10.43
C THR A 321 3.96 -1.33 11.12
N ASP A 322 2.71 -1.12 11.52
CA ASP A 322 2.31 0.10 12.23
C ASP A 322 3.12 0.35 13.51
N ALA A 323 3.48 -0.72 14.24
CA ALA A 323 4.32 -0.63 15.43
C ALA A 323 5.75 -0.22 15.07
N GLN A 324 6.38 -0.91 14.12
CA GLN A 324 7.72 -0.58 13.64
C GLN A 324 7.80 0.84 13.04
N ARG A 325 6.75 1.28 12.32
CA ARG A 325 6.64 2.65 11.80
C ARG A 325 6.56 3.67 12.93
N SER A 326 5.79 3.38 13.98
CA SER A 326 5.75 4.22 15.17
C SER A 326 7.12 4.35 15.84
N ASP A 327 7.85 3.25 15.97
CA ASP A 327 9.20 3.24 16.55
C ASP A 327 10.20 4.04 15.70
N LEU A 328 10.13 3.89 14.37
CA LEU A 328 10.93 4.66 13.42
C LEU A 328 10.65 6.16 13.52
N TYR A 329 9.38 6.57 13.61
CA TYR A 329 9.00 7.98 13.76
C TYR A 329 9.41 8.54 15.13
N ALA A 330 9.35 7.73 16.19
CA ALA A 330 9.83 8.13 17.51
C ALA A 330 11.35 8.37 17.49
N TYR A 331 12.13 7.44 16.93
CA TYR A 331 13.57 7.61 16.75
C TYR A 331 13.90 8.85 15.90
N PHE A 332 13.22 9.04 14.76
CA PHE A 332 13.43 10.20 13.90
C PHE A 332 13.18 11.51 14.66
N SER A 333 12.08 11.58 15.41
CA SER A 333 11.69 12.77 16.18
C SER A 333 12.69 13.09 17.28
N ASP A 334 13.10 12.09 18.06
CA ASP A 334 14.09 12.27 19.13
C ASP A 334 15.45 12.68 18.58
N ARG A 335 15.96 11.94 17.57
CA ARG A 335 17.27 12.18 16.95
C ARG A 335 17.38 13.56 16.32
N CYS A 336 16.27 14.08 15.79
CA CYS A 336 16.19 15.39 15.15
C CYS A 336 15.69 16.52 16.06
N GLY A 337 15.36 16.24 17.33
CA GLY A 337 14.86 17.24 18.29
C GLY A 337 13.50 17.84 17.91
N LEU A 338 12.64 17.04 17.27
CA LEU A 338 11.28 17.40 16.86
C LEU A 338 10.28 16.92 17.92
N THR A 339 10.16 17.67 19.02
CA THR A 339 9.22 17.39 20.11
C THR A 339 8.33 18.58 20.40
#